data_AF-A0AAC8ZU68-F1
#
_entry.id   AF-A0AAC8ZU68-F1
#
_cell.length_a   1.000
_cell.length_b   1.000
_cell.length_c   1.000
_cell.angle_alpha   90.00
_cell.angle_beta   90.00
_cell.angle_gamma   90.00
#
_symmetry.space_group_name_H-M   'P 1'
#
loop_
_entity.id
_entity.type
_entity.pdbx_description
1 polymer ?
#
loop_
_entity_poly.entity_id
_entity_poly.type
_entity_poly.pdbx_seq_one_letter_code
_entity_poly.pdbx_strand_id
1 'polypeptide(L)'
;MTTAFSQIRHADGGAYYQGDPLSLADAQIMLNDDILRRRVRVGAYLRLDGGRLVLVNGPALRQWVGRPVPPPFNCPGAQPG
;
A
#
# COMPACT_ATOMS: atom_id res chain seq x y z
N MET A 1 -28.80 2.25 -7.24
CA MET A 1 -27.97 2.95 -8.26
C MET A 1 -26.52 2.80 -7.85
N THR A 2 -25.67 2.23 -8.72
CA THR A 2 -24.24 2.04 -8.43
C THR A 2 -23.50 3.32 -8.80
N THR A 3 -22.76 3.90 -7.87
CA THR A 3 -21.93 5.08 -8.15
C THR A 3 -20.75 4.66 -9.02
N ALA A 4 -20.60 5.31 -10.18
CA ALA A 4 -19.50 5.08 -11.12
C ALA A 4 -18.53 6.26 -11.09
N PHE A 5 -17.24 5.96 -11.21
CA PHE A 5 -16.15 6.93 -11.10
C PHE A 5 -15.29 6.87 -12.37
N SER A 6 -15.27 7.97 -13.12
CA SER A 6 -14.42 8.11 -14.32
C SER A 6 -13.03 8.65 -14.01
N GLN A 7 -12.81 9.09 -12.76
CA GLN A 7 -11.53 9.66 -12.33
C GLN A 7 -11.22 9.26 -10.89
N ILE A 8 -9.97 8.88 -10.67
CA ILE A 8 -9.38 8.69 -9.34
C ILE A 8 -8.11 9.55 -9.28
N ARG A 9 -8.00 10.36 -8.23
CA ARG A 9 -6.82 11.20 -8.00
C ARG A 9 -6.02 10.69 -6.82
N HIS A 10 -4.72 10.82 -6.87
CA HIS A 10 -3.89 10.69 -5.68
C HIS A 10 -4.18 11.83 -4.71
N ALA A 11 -3.99 11.56 -3.41
CA ALA A 11 -4.06 12.57 -2.37
C ALA A 11 -3.02 13.70 -2.56
N ASP A 12 -1.92 13.44 -3.26
CA ASP A 12 -0.92 14.46 -3.66
C ASP A 12 -1.36 15.33 -4.86
N GLY A 13 -2.50 15.00 -5.48
CA GLY A 13 -3.08 15.75 -6.59
C GLY A 13 -2.82 15.13 -7.98
N GLY A 14 -1.95 14.13 -8.09
CA GLY A 14 -1.73 13.39 -9.35
C GLY A 14 -2.98 12.63 -9.82
N ALA A 15 -3.10 12.36 -11.12
CA ALA A 15 -4.13 11.46 -11.64
C ALA A 15 -3.68 10.00 -11.48
N TYR A 16 -4.45 9.20 -10.75
CA TYR A 16 -4.20 7.76 -10.64
C TYR A 16 -4.89 7.01 -11.79
N TYR A 17 -6.15 7.38 -12.05
CA TYR A 17 -6.96 6.79 -13.10
C TYR A 17 -7.84 7.86 -13.75
N GLN A 18 -7.94 7.81 -15.07
CA GLN A 18 -8.87 8.62 -15.85
C GLN A 18 -9.27 7.80 -17.08
N GLY A 19 -10.57 7.55 -17.25
CA GLY A 19 -11.07 6.70 -18.31
C GLY A 19 -12.56 6.41 -18.18
N ASP A 20 -12.94 5.22 -18.62
CA ASP A 20 -14.32 4.75 -18.53
C ASP A 20 -14.83 4.74 -17.08
N PRO A 21 -16.13 5.02 -16.85
CA PRO A 21 -16.71 4.96 -15.52
C PRO A 21 -16.62 3.54 -14.99
N LEU A 22 -15.93 3.37 -13.85
CA LEU A 22 -15.82 2.09 -13.18
C LEU A 22 -16.46 2.14 -11.79
N SER A 23 -16.92 0.99 -11.30
CA SER A 23 -17.55 0.91 -9.98
C SER A 23 -16.49 1.00 -8.89
N LEU A 24 -16.89 1.31 -7.65
CA LEU A 24 -15.97 1.23 -6.51
C LEU A 24 -15.31 -0.15 -6.38
N ALA A 25 -16.04 -1.22 -6.66
CA ALA A 25 -15.51 -2.59 -6.64
C ALA A 25 -14.41 -2.79 -7.70
N ASP A 26 -14.64 -2.33 -8.92
CA ASP A 26 -13.66 -2.39 -10.02
C ASP A 26 -12.41 -1.57 -9.69
N ALA A 27 -12.61 -0.37 -9.12
CA ALA A 27 -11.52 0.48 -8.65
C ALA A 27 -10.66 -0.26 -7.61
N GLN A 28 -11.30 -0.99 -6.69
CA GLN A 28 -10.63 -1.75 -5.65
C GLN A 28 -9.83 -2.92 -6.22
N ILE A 29 -10.36 -3.61 -7.23
CA ILE A 29 -9.66 -4.68 -7.94
C ILE A 29 -8.42 -4.11 -8.65
N MET A 30 -8.58 -2.99 -9.37
CA MET A 30 -7.47 -2.31 -10.06
C MET A 30 -6.37 -1.88 -9.08
N LEU A 31 -6.74 -1.29 -7.93
CA LEU A 31 -5.79 -0.94 -6.89
C LEU A 31 -5.02 -2.16 -6.39
N ASN A 32 -5.71 -3.26 -6.10
CA ASN A 32 -5.06 -4.47 -5.60
C ASN A 32 -4.06 -5.04 -6.62
N ASP A 33 -4.42 -5.07 -7.90
CA ASP A 33 -3.52 -5.51 -8.97
C ASP A 33 -2.29 -4.59 -9.10
N ASP A 34 -2.47 -3.27 -9.00
CA ASP A 34 -1.35 -2.32 -9.04
C ASP A 34 -0.45 -2.41 -7.80
N ILE A 35 -1.00 -2.74 -6.62
CA ILE A 35 -0.21 -3.05 -5.42
C ILE A 35 0.63 -4.31 -5.65
N LEU A 36 0.04 -5.37 -6.21
CA LEU A 36 0.74 -6.62 -6.53
C LEU A 36 1.84 -6.40 -7.57
N ARG A 37 1.58 -5.56 -8.56
CA ARG A 37 2.54 -5.14 -9.60
C ARG A 37 3.56 -4.11 -9.11
N ARG A 38 3.50 -3.71 -7.83
CA ARG A 38 4.37 -2.69 -7.20
C ARG A 38 4.33 -1.33 -7.90
N ARG A 39 3.24 -1.02 -8.60
CA ARG A 39 2.97 0.31 -9.18
C ARG A 39 2.43 1.28 -8.13
N VAL A 40 1.67 0.76 -7.18
CA VAL A 40 1.16 1.50 -6.02
C VAL A 40 1.77 0.94 -4.74
N ARG A 41 1.96 1.79 -3.72
CA ARG A 41 2.52 1.38 -2.43
C ARG A 41 1.61 0.39 -1.71
N VAL A 42 2.23 -0.62 -1.10
CA VAL A 42 1.55 -1.53 -0.18
C VAL A 42 0.96 -0.72 0.98
N GLY A 43 -0.33 -0.91 1.23
CA GLY A 43 -1.09 -0.15 2.23
C GLY A 43 -1.83 1.06 1.66
N ALA A 44 -1.73 1.36 0.36
CA ALA A 44 -2.60 2.34 -0.27
C ALA A 44 -4.07 1.89 -0.23
N TYR A 45 -4.99 2.86 -0.17
CA TYR A 45 -6.43 2.62 -0.09
C TYR A 45 -7.20 3.71 -0.83
N LEU A 46 -8.41 3.36 -1.27
CA LEU A 46 -9.33 4.31 -1.90
C LEU A 46 -10.22 4.95 -0.84
N ARG A 47 -10.34 6.27 -0.89
CA ARG A 47 -11.20 7.09 -0.03
C ARG A 47 -12.24 7.79 -0.88
N LEU A 48 -13.49 7.80 -0.41
CA LEU A 48 -14.54 8.65 -0.97
C LEU A 48 -14.47 10.04 -0.34
N ASP A 49 -14.39 11.06 -1.17
CA ASP A 49 -14.38 12.47 -0.77
C ASP A 49 -15.35 13.26 -1.65
N GLY A 50 -16.47 13.71 -1.09
CA GLY A 50 -17.46 14.54 -1.81
C GLY A 50 -17.98 13.94 -3.13
N GLY A 51 -18.08 12.61 -3.24
CA GLY A 51 -18.48 11.93 -4.47
C GLY A 51 -17.34 11.65 -5.46
N ARG A 52 -16.09 11.90 -5.06
CA ARG A 52 -14.88 11.57 -5.84
C ARG A 52 -14.11 10.44 -5.17
N LEU A 53 -13.42 9.64 -5.97
CA LEU A 53 -12.47 8.67 -5.45
C LEU A 53 -11.08 9.28 -5.36
N VAL A 54 -10.45 9.11 -4.20
CA VAL A 54 -9.09 9.57 -3.91
C VAL A 54 -8.24 8.38 -3.49
N LEU A 55 -7.15 8.12 -4.19
CA LEU A 55 -6.13 7.16 -3.80
C LEU A 55 -5.22 7.79 -2.74
N VAL A 56 -5.26 7.23 -1.54
CA VAL A 56 -4.43 7.65 -0.42
C VAL A 56 -3.32 6.64 -0.24
N ASN A 57 -2.08 7.10 -0.22
CA ASN A 57 -0.98 6.28 0.27
C ASN A 57 -1.17 6.09 1.77
N GLY A 58 -1.50 4.87 2.20
CA GLY A 58 -1.54 4.56 3.62
C GLY A 58 -0.15 4.68 4.24
N PRO A 59 -0.07 4.69 5.58
CA PRO A 59 1.22 4.54 6.24
C PRO A 59 1.83 3.28 5.65
N ALA A 60 2.93 3.42 4.92
CA ALA A 60 3.67 2.27 4.41
C ALA A 60 3.79 1.36 5.62
N LEU A 61 3.19 0.16 5.55
CA LEU A 61 3.39 -0.87 6.57
C LEU A 61 4.89 -0.88 6.73
N ARG A 62 5.36 -0.33 7.86
CA ARG A 62 6.77 -0.13 8.10
C ARG A 62 7.34 -1.51 7.87
N GLN A 63 8.05 -1.65 6.75
CA GLN A 63 9.18 -2.52 6.58
C GLN A 63 9.01 -3.76 7.45
N TRP A 64 8.60 -4.86 6.84
CA TRP A 64 9.06 -6.15 7.30
C TRP A 64 10.59 -6.10 7.22
N VAL A 65 11.20 -5.42 8.21
CA VAL A 65 12.63 -5.41 8.48
C VAL A 65 12.82 -6.86 8.89
N GLY A 66 13.38 -7.65 7.98
CA GLY A 66 13.95 -8.93 8.33
C GLY A 66 14.80 -8.66 9.56
N ARG A 67 14.29 -9.07 10.72
CA ARG A 67 14.98 -8.89 12.00
C ARG A 67 16.29 -9.65 11.80
N PRO A 68 17.46 -8.99 11.81
CA PRO A 68 18.70 -9.74 11.89
C PRO A 68 18.58 -10.51 13.21
N VAL A 69 18.55 -11.83 13.13
CA VAL A 69 18.74 -12.65 14.31
C VAL A 69 20.07 -12.19 14.89
N PRO A 70 20.14 -11.67 16.14
CA PRO A 70 21.42 -11.36 16.73
C PRO A 70 22.25 -12.65 16.73
N PRO A 71 23.53 -12.62 16.32
CA PRO A 71 24.38 -13.79 16.47
C PRO A 71 24.34 -14.25 17.93
N PRO A 72 24.39 -15.57 18.21
CA PRO A 72 24.46 -16.04 19.58
C PRO A 72 25.64 -15.36 20.26
N PHE A 73 25.33 -14.71 21.39
CA PHE A 73 26.30 -14.03 22.23
C PHE A 73 27.53 -14.91 22.44
N ASN A 74 28.68 -14.39 22.02
CA ASN A 74 29.98 -14.96 22.35
C ASN A 74 30.14 -14.81 23.88
N CYS A 75 29.98 -15.89 24.64
CA CYS A 75 30.29 -15.93 26.07
C CYS A 75 31.81 -15.89 26.26
N PRO A 76 32.41 -14.81 26.82
CA PRO A 76 33.81 -14.83 27.19
C PRO A 76 33.90 -15.34 28.63
N GLY A 77 34.24 -16.60 28.82
CA GLY A 77 34.58 -17.12 30.15
C GLY A 77 34.24 -18.58 30.37
N ALA A 78 35.04 -19.47 29.79
CA ALA A 78 35.21 -20.82 30.32
C ALA A 78 36.57 -21.37 29.85
N GLN A 79 37.64 -20.82 30.42
CA GLN A 79 38.90 -21.54 30.53
C GLN A 79 38.93 -22.14 31.94
N PRO A 80 39.07 -23.47 32.05
CA PRO A 80 39.95 -24.01 33.07
C PRO A 80 40.97 -24.95 32.44
N GLY A 81 42.17 -24.92 32.99
CA GLY A 81 43.24 -25.87 32.69
C GLY A 81 43.05 -27.22 33.38
#